data_AF-A0A2M7UR00-F1
#
_entry.id   AF-A0A2M7UR00-F1
#
_cell.length_a   1.000
_cell.length_b   1.000
_cell.length_c   1.000
_cell.angle_alpha   90.00
_cell.angle_beta   90.00
_cell.angle_gamma   90.00
#
_symmetry.space_group_name_H-M   'P 1'
#
loop_
_entity.id
_entity.type
_entity.pdbx_description
1 polymer ?
#
loop_
_entity_poly.entity_id
_entity_poly.type
_entity_poly.pdbx_seq_one_letter_code
_entity_poly.pdbx_strand_id
1 'polypeptide(L)'
;MQKLLLVSIIFSLLISQTAFATVQYLDVDSTHKYEKDISFLSNLNIVQGYSDSEFKPNRKLNRAEFLKILVEGLVQFSAANPVDDYGDQGCFTDVPPHEWYTKYVCYAKTQGIVKGNPDGTFKPESKVNLAEALKITLKTVGASFE
;
A
#
# COMPACT_ATOMS: atom_id res chain seq x y z
N MET A 1 31.76 43.90 12.83
CA MET A 1 30.31 43.59 12.86
C MET A 1 29.88 42.59 11.77
N GLN A 2 30.52 42.53 10.59
CA GLN A 2 30.18 41.55 9.54
C GLN A 2 30.51 40.07 9.85
N LYS A 3 31.53 39.78 10.68
CA LYS A 3 31.91 38.40 11.04
C LYS A 3 30.95 37.72 12.06
N LEU A 4 30.16 38.50 12.81
CA LEU A 4 29.15 37.95 13.73
C LEU A 4 27.84 37.57 13.03
N LEU A 5 27.54 38.16 11.87
CA LEU A 5 26.33 37.86 11.10
C LEU A 5 26.39 36.50 10.39
N LEU A 6 27.60 36.03 10.01
CA LEU A 6 27.79 34.73 9.35
C LEU A 6 27.60 33.54 10.30
N VAL A 7 27.91 33.70 11.59
CA VAL A 7 27.77 32.61 12.59
C VAL A 7 26.30 32.37 12.94
N SER A 8 25.46 33.42 12.97
CA SER A 8 24.02 33.27 13.20
C SER A 8 23.27 32.60 12.05
N ILE A 9 23.69 32.80 10.80
CA ILE A 9 23.04 32.18 9.63
C ILE A 9 23.36 30.67 9.54
N ILE A 10 24.56 30.26 9.97
CA ILE A 10 24.95 28.84 10.02
C ILE A 10 24.23 28.11 11.17
N PHE A 11 23.89 28.79 12.27
CA PHE A 11 23.12 28.21 13.38
C PHE A 11 21.61 28.07 13.05
N SER A 12 21.06 28.93 12.18
CA SER A 12 19.70 28.79 11.64
C SER A 12 19.56 27.70 10.57
N LEU A 13 20.68 27.13 10.11
CA LEU A 13 20.72 25.94 9.26
C LEU A 13 20.88 24.65 10.11
N LEU A 14 20.39 24.67 11.35
CA LEU A 14 20.09 23.45 12.11
C LEU A 14 18.94 22.75 11.39
N ILE A 15 19.34 21.92 10.44
CA ILE A 15 18.60 20.88 9.74
C ILE A 15 17.37 20.51 10.57
N SER A 16 16.18 20.88 10.08
CA SER A 16 14.93 20.28 10.51
C SER A 16 15.04 18.79 10.18
N GLN A 17 15.59 18.03 11.12
CA GLN A 17 15.55 16.58 11.06
C GLN A 17 14.10 16.22 11.29
N THR A 18 13.37 15.99 10.21
CA THR A 18 12.07 15.33 10.29
C THR A 18 12.35 13.91 10.74
N ALA A 19 12.38 13.69 12.05
CA ALA A 19 12.27 12.36 12.61
C ALA A 19 10.90 11.83 12.20
N PHE A 20 10.87 10.81 11.36
CA PHE A 20 9.63 10.09 11.08
C PHE A 20 9.15 9.49 12.39
N ALA A 21 7.89 9.76 12.76
CA ALA A 21 7.28 9.08 13.87
C ALA A 21 7.25 7.58 13.56
N THR A 22 7.81 6.76 14.43
CA THR A 22 7.75 5.31 14.29
C THR A 22 6.31 4.87 14.58
N VAL A 23 5.65 4.26 13.60
CA VAL A 23 4.36 3.60 13.83
C VAL A 23 4.66 2.32 14.62
N GLN A 24 4.10 2.21 15.83
CA GLN A 24 4.32 1.05 16.70
C GLN A 24 3.09 0.14 16.74
N TYR A 25 3.35 -1.16 16.62
CA TYR A 25 2.35 -2.22 16.74
C TYR A 25 2.74 -3.16 17.88
N LEU A 26 1.75 -3.71 18.59
CA LEU A 26 1.99 -4.53 19.78
C LEU A 26 2.79 -5.81 19.48
N ASP A 27 2.70 -6.33 18.26
CA ASP A 27 3.33 -7.57 17.80
C ASP A 27 4.54 -7.32 16.86
N VAL A 28 5.01 -6.07 16.77
CA VAL A 28 6.17 -5.67 15.97
C VAL A 28 7.05 -4.72 16.80
N ASP A 29 7.95 -5.29 17.59
CA ASP A 29 8.95 -4.51 18.33
C ASP A 29 10.09 -3.97 17.42
N SER A 30 10.93 -3.09 17.97
CA SER A 30 12.05 -2.44 17.25
C SER A 30 13.14 -3.37 16.74
N THR A 31 13.16 -4.64 17.19
CA THR A 31 14.09 -5.67 16.74
C THR A 31 13.45 -6.66 15.76
N HIS A 32 12.13 -6.57 15.54
CA HIS A 32 11.43 -7.43 14.62
C HIS A 32 11.95 -7.24 13.19
N LYS A 33 12.23 -8.35 12.49
CA LYS A 33 12.87 -8.35 11.16
C LYS A 33 12.18 -7.50 10.08
N TYR A 34 10.88 -7.25 10.24
CA TYR A 34 10.06 -6.48 9.30
C TYR A 34 9.69 -5.08 9.83
N GLU A 35 10.18 -4.69 11.01
CA GLU A 35 9.77 -3.43 11.65
C GLU A 35 10.00 -2.22 10.74
N LYS A 36 11.18 -2.10 10.14
CA LYS A 36 11.53 -0.98 9.27
C LYS A 36 10.61 -0.89 8.04
N ASP A 37 10.35 -2.02 7.40
CA ASP A 37 9.50 -2.09 6.20
C ASP A 37 8.04 -1.77 6.55
N ILE A 38 7.54 -2.31 7.67
CA ILE A 38 6.20 -2.07 8.18
C ILE A 38 6.03 -0.60 8.54
N SER A 39 6.97 -0.03 9.30
CA SER A 39 6.96 1.37 9.73
C SER A 39 7.03 2.31 8.52
N PHE A 40 7.87 2.02 7.53
CA PHE A 40 7.95 2.78 6.29
C PHE A 40 6.63 2.78 5.51
N LEU A 41 6.07 1.60 5.24
CA LEU A 41 4.81 1.49 4.48
C LEU A 41 3.61 2.05 5.24
N SER A 42 3.64 2.01 6.58
CA SER A 42 2.59 2.59 7.43
C SER A 42 2.61 4.11 7.39
N ASN A 43 3.81 4.72 7.43
CA ASN A 43 3.98 6.17 7.29
C ASN A 43 3.55 6.70 5.92
N LEU A 44 3.52 5.84 4.89
CA LEU A 44 2.99 6.13 3.57
C LEU A 44 1.49 5.83 3.42
N ASN A 45 0.82 5.37 4.48
CA ASN A 45 -0.58 4.92 4.44
C ASN A 45 -0.87 3.77 3.46
N ILE A 46 0.16 3.02 3.03
CA ILE A 46 0.00 1.85 2.15
C ILE A 46 -0.54 0.66 2.96
N VAL A 47 -0.01 0.46 4.16
CA VAL A 47 -0.48 -0.56 5.13
C VAL A 47 -0.97 0.10 6.41
N GLN A 48 -1.86 -0.59 7.12
CA GLN A 48 -2.32 -0.23 8.46
C GLN A 48 -2.45 -1.49 9.30
N GLY A 49 -2.29 -1.36 10.62
CA GLY A 49 -2.63 -2.42 11.57
C GLY A 49 -4.14 -2.56 11.76
N TYR A 50 -4.53 -3.51 12.60
CA TYR A 50 -5.93 -3.78 12.91
C TYR A 50 -6.39 -2.98 14.13
N SER A 51 -7.71 -3.04 14.40
CA SER A 51 -8.34 -2.36 15.53
C SER A 51 -7.83 -2.80 16.90
N ASP A 52 -7.15 -3.94 16.99
CA ASP A 52 -6.52 -4.46 18.21
C ASP A 52 -5.08 -3.95 18.43
N SER A 53 -4.62 -2.99 17.63
CA SER A 53 -3.26 -2.41 17.66
C SER A 53 -2.13 -3.37 17.26
N GLU A 54 -2.46 -4.51 16.66
CA GLU A 54 -1.48 -5.43 16.04
C GLU A 54 -1.35 -5.18 14.53
N PHE A 55 -0.22 -5.57 13.95
CA PHE A 55 0.04 -5.59 12.50
C PHE A 55 -0.13 -6.97 11.88
N LYS A 56 0.08 -8.03 12.65
CA LYS A 56 -0.02 -9.45 12.26
C LYS A 56 0.89 -9.79 11.07
N PRO A 57 2.22 -9.59 11.19
CA PRO A 57 3.17 -9.65 10.07
C PRO A 57 3.26 -11.03 9.39
N ASN A 58 2.86 -12.10 10.08
CA ASN A 58 2.88 -13.47 9.55
C ASN A 58 1.50 -13.94 9.06
N ARG A 59 0.45 -13.11 9.15
CA ARG A 59 -0.89 -13.46 8.68
C ARG A 59 -0.91 -13.48 7.16
N LYS A 60 -1.43 -14.56 6.57
CA LYS A 60 -1.66 -14.63 5.12
C LYS A 60 -2.69 -13.59 4.71
N LEU A 61 -2.34 -12.78 3.71
CA LEU A 61 -3.25 -11.82 3.10
C LEU A 61 -4.33 -12.52 2.27
N ASN A 62 -5.52 -11.92 2.24
CA ASN A 62 -6.48 -12.19 1.18
C ASN A 62 -6.09 -11.41 -0.09
N ARG A 63 -6.82 -11.66 -1.19
CA ARG A 63 -6.56 -11.03 -2.49
C ARG A 63 -6.81 -9.54 -2.48
N ALA A 64 -7.87 -9.08 -1.80
CA ALA A 64 -8.19 -7.66 -1.70
C ALA A 64 -7.10 -6.86 -0.97
N GLU A 65 -6.62 -7.38 0.17
CA GLU A 65 -5.54 -6.78 0.96
C GLU A 65 -4.24 -6.71 0.17
N PHE A 66 -3.87 -7.81 -0.50
CA PHE A 66 -2.67 -7.83 -1.34
C PHE A 66 -2.75 -6.81 -2.48
N LEU A 67 -3.92 -6.71 -3.13
CA LEU A 67 -4.12 -5.79 -4.23
C LEU A 67 -4.12 -4.32 -3.77
N LYS A 68 -4.72 -4.01 -2.61
CA LYS A 68 -4.63 -2.69 -1.99
C LYS A 68 -3.17 -2.27 -1.85
N ILE A 69 -2.31 -3.12 -1.26
CA ILE A 69 -0.90 -2.80 -1.04
C ILE A 69 -0.19 -2.48 -2.36
N LEU A 70 -0.42 -3.29 -3.39
CA LEU A 70 0.20 -3.07 -4.70
C LEU A 70 -0.30 -1.79 -5.38
N VAL A 71 -1.61 -1.51 -5.32
CA VAL A 71 -2.21 -0.35 -5.95
C VAL A 71 -1.81 0.94 -5.23
N GLU A 72 -1.85 0.97 -3.90
CA GLU A 72 -1.37 2.11 -3.11
C GLU A 72 0.13 2.36 -3.34
N GLY A 73 0.94 1.30 -3.39
CA GLY A 73 2.35 1.41 -3.77
C GLY A 73 2.54 1.98 -5.18
N LEU A 74 1.73 1.55 -6.15
CA LEU A 74 1.78 2.08 -7.51
C LEU A 74 1.43 3.58 -7.53
N VAL A 75 0.37 4.01 -6.85
CA VAL A 75 -0.01 5.42 -6.77
C VAL A 75 1.07 6.25 -6.07
N GLN A 76 1.67 5.72 -5.00
CA GLN A 76 2.69 6.43 -4.23
C GLN A 76 4.03 6.57 -4.96
N PHE A 77 4.42 5.58 -5.76
CA PHE A 77 5.77 5.48 -6.35
C PHE A 77 5.81 5.57 -7.89
N SER A 78 4.67 5.75 -8.55
CA SER A 78 4.60 5.92 -10.00
C SER A 78 3.69 7.09 -10.38
N ALA A 79 3.69 7.49 -11.66
CA ALA A 79 2.76 8.49 -12.18
C ALA A 79 1.35 7.92 -12.43
N ALA A 80 0.92 6.94 -11.62
CA ALA A 80 -0.40 6.36 -11.71
C ALA A 80 -1.46 7.35 -11.21
N ASN A 81 -2.62 7.34 -11.87
CA ASN A 81 -3.76 8.16 -11.45
C ASN A 81 -4.24 7.71 -10.06
N PRO A 82 -4.74 8.65 -9.23
CA PRO A 82 -5.40 8.32 -7.98
C PRO A 82 -6.54 7.31 -8.18
N VAL A 83 -6.79 6.50 -7.16
CA VAL A 83 -7.84 5.46 -7.21
C VAL A 83 -9.22 5.96 -6.79
N ASP A 84 -9.35 7.24 -6.45
CA ASP A 84 -10.56 7.80 -5.86
C ASP A 84 -11.73 7.91 -6.85
N ASP A 85 -11.46 7.84 -8.16
CA ASP A 85 -12.48 7.75 -9.21
C ASP A 85 -13.16 6.36 -9.29
N TYR A 86 -12.75 5.41 -8.45
CA TYR A 86 -13.29 4.06 -8.37
C TYR A 86 -13.98 3.85 -7.03
N GLY A 87 -15.05 3.03 -7.01
CA GLY A 87 -15.75 2.67 -5.78
C GLY A 87 -17.26 2.84 -5.84
N ASP A 88 -17.75 3.75 -6.69
CA ASP A 88 -19.19 4.03 -6.83
C ASP A 88 -19.97 2.93 -7.54
N GLN A 89 -19.27 2.04 -8.25
CA GLN A 89 -19.83 0.89 -8.92
C GLN A 89 -18.99 -0.36 -8.67
N GLY A 90 -19.67 -1.50 -8.55
CA GLY A 90 -19.02 -2.80 -8.52
C GLY A 90 -18.51 -3.20 -9.91
N CYS A 91 -17.34 -3.83 -9.96
CA CYS A 91 -16.74 -4.30 -11.20
C CYS A 91 -16.73 -5.83 -11.35
N PHE A 92 -17.09 -6.57 -10.30
CA PHE A 92 -17.31 -8.01 -10.32
C PHE A 92 -18.59 -8.33 -9.56
N THR A 93 -19.16 -9.51 -9.79
CA THR A 93 -20.42 -9.92 -9.17
C THR A 93 -20.35 -10.03 -7.65
N ASP A 94 -19.16 -10.27 -7.10
CA ASP A 94 -18.86 -10.38 -5.67
C ASP A 94 -18.02 -9.20 -5.14
N VAL A 95 -18.02 -8.07 -5.86
CA VAL A 95 -17.36 -6.83 -5.45
C VAL A 95 -18.42 -5.73 -5.47
N PRO A 96 -19.16 -5.56 -4.35
CA PRO A 96 -20.20 -4.56 -4.28
C PRO A 96 -19.62 -3.12 -4.25
N PRO A 97 -20.39 -2.10 -4.64
CA PRO A 97 -19.99 -0.70 -4.49
C PRO A 97 -19.63 -0.36 -3.04
N HIS A 98 -18.78 0.64 -2.87
CA HIS A 98 -18.42 1.26 -1.57
C HIS A 98 -17.77 0.35 -0.51
N GLU A 99 -17.41 -0.89 -0.83
CA GLU A 99 -16.50 -1.66 0.03
C GLU A 99 -15.11 -1.04 0.03
N TRP A 100 -14.40 -1.19 1.15
CA TRP A 100 -13.05 -0.63 1.32
C TRP A 100 -12.08 -1.07 0.22
N TYR A 101 -12.29 -2.25 -0.35
CA TYR A 101 -11.45 -2.81 -1.41
C TYR A 101 -11.92 -2.47 -2.83
N THR A 102 -13.16 -2.00 -3.01
CA THR A 102 -13.78 -1.87 -4.34
C THR A 102 -12.96 -0.98 -5.25
N LYS A 103 -12.48 0.16 -4.75
CA LYS A 103 -11.68 1.09 -5.54
C LYS A 103 -10.40 0.46 -6.09
N TYR A 104 -9.68 -0.30 -5.27
CA TYR A 104 -8.45 -0.99 -5.67
C TYR A 104 -8.71 -2.12 -6.66
N VAL A 105 -9.75 -2.91 -6.41
CA VAL A 105 -10.12 -4.03 -7.28
C VAL A 105 -10.55 -3.54 -8.66
N CYS A 106 -11.37 -2.49 -8.70
CA CYS A 106 -11.87 -1.95 -9.95
C CYS A 106 -10.80 -1.15 -10.71
N TYR A 107 -9.95 -0.41 -10.02
CA TYR A 107 -8.74 0.17 -10.63
C TYR A 107 -7.88 -0.91 -11.30
N ALA A 108 -7.52 -1.97 -10.56
CA ALA A 108 -6.68 -3.04 -11.06
C ALA A 108 -7.31 -3.79 -12.24
N LYS A 109 -8.65 -3.93 -12.24
CA LYS A 109 -9.38 -4.48 -13.39
C LYS A 109 -9.22 -3.60 -14.62
N THR A 110 -9.44 -2.29 -14.47
CA THR A 110 -9.34 -1.32 -15.58
C THR A 110 -7.92 -1.24 -16.13
N GLN A 111 -6.91 -1.32 -15.28
CA GLN A 111 -5.49 -1.37 -15.70
C GLN A 111 -5.07 -2.74 -16.26
N GLY A 112 -5.96 -3.74 -16.31
CA GLY A 112 -5.65 -5.08 -16.79
C GLY A 112 -4.70 -5.88 -15.89
N ILE A 113 -4.52 -5.44 -14.63
CA ILE A 113 -3.70 -6.13 -13.62
C ILE A 113 -4.40 -7.42 -13.18
N VAL A 114 -5.72 -7.37 -13.00
CA VAL A 114 -6.56 -8.53 -12.69
C VAL A 114 -7.71 -8.66 -13.69
N LYS A 115 -8.07 -9.89 -14.05
CA LYS A 115 -9.20 -10.18 -14.96
C LYS A 115 -10.44 -10.73 -14.25
N GLY A 116 -10.29 -11.20 -13.02
CA GLY A 116 -11.30 -12.00 -12.33
C GLY A 116 -11.34 -13.45 -12.82
N ASN A 117 -12.34 -14.18 -12.34
CA ASN A 117 -12.59 -15.58 -12.65
C ASN A 117 -13.62 -15.71 -13.79
N PRO A 118 -13.68 -16.87 -14.48
CA PRO A 118 -14.67 -17.11 -15.54
C PRO A 118 -16.13 -17.01 -15.10
N ASP A 119 -16.40 -17.20 -13.81
CA ASP A 119 -17.73 -17.06 -13.19
C ASP A 119 -18.12 -15.59 -12.93
N GLY A 120 -17.28 -14.63 -13.32
CA GLY A 120 -17.52 -13.19 -13.13
C GLY A 120 -17.20 -12.68 -11.72
N THR A 121 -16.52 -13.49 -10.90
CA THR A 121 -16.10 -13.11 -9.54
C THR A 121 -14.64 -12.66 -9.47
N PHE A 122 -14.27 -11.96 -8.39
CA PHE A 122 -12.88 -11.66 -8.02
C PHE A 122 -12.39 -12.48 -6.81
N LYS A 123 -13.30 -12.90 -5.93
CA LYS A 123 -13.07 -13.60 -4.65
C LYS A 123 -12.19 -12.80 -3.69
N PRO A 124 -12.58 -11.58 -3.28
CA PRO A 124 -11.73 -10.66 -2.51
C PRO A 124 -11.16 -11.27 -1.21
N GLU A 125 -11.97 -12.07 -0.52
CA GLU A 125 -11.63 -12.69 0.77
C GLU A 125 -10.82 -13.99 0.66
N SER A 126 -10.65 -14.54 -0.55
CA SER A 126 -9.82 -15.73 -0.73
C SER A 126 -8.35 -15.42 -0.48
N LYS A 127 -7.63 -16.37 0.14
CA LYS A 127 -6.18 -16.22 0.36
C LYS A 127 -5.43 -16.19 -0.95
N VAL A 128 -4.52 -15.23 -1.09
CA VAL A 128 -3.61 -15.18 -2.23
C VAL A 128 -2.50 -16.20 -2.05
N ASN A 129 -2.23 -17.00 -3.07
CA ASN A 129 -1.07 -17.91 -3.08
C ASN A 129 0.13 -17.24 -3.77
N LEU A 130 1.32 -17.85 -3.66
CA LEU A 130 2.55 -17.27 -4.18
C LEU A 130 2.52 -17.05 -5.70
N ALA A 131 2.06 -18.04 -6.47
CA ALA A 131 2.02 -17.95 -7.93
C ALA A 131 1.11 -16.82 -8.40
N GLU A 132 -0.03 -16.66 -7.73
CA GLU A 132 -0.96 -15.57 -7.98
C GLU A 132 -0.39 -14.21 -7.59
N ALA A 133 0.20 -14.10 -6.39
CA ALA A 133 0.82 -12.87 -5.92
C ALA A 133 1.88 -12.39 -6.93
N LEU A 134 2.76 -13.30 -7.38
CA LEU A 134 3.78 -13.00 -8.38
C LEU A 134 3.19 -12.54 -9.71
N LYS A 135 2.15 -13.22 -10.20
CA LYS A 135 1.48 -12.84 -11.45
C LYS A 135 0.90 -11.42 -11.36
N ILE A 136 0.22 -11.10 -10.27
CA ILE A 136 -0.37 -9.77 -10.04
C ILE A 136 0.74 -8.72 -9.95
N THR A 137 1.80 -8.95 -9.16
CA THR A 137 2.94 -8.02 -9.04
C THR A 137 3.60 -7.74 -10.38
N LEU A 138 3.87 -8.78 -11.18
CA LEU A 138 4.48 -8.61 -12.50
C LEU A 138 3.58 -7.81 -13.45
N LYS A 139 2.26 -8.05 -13.40
CA LYS A 139 1.27 -7.27 -14.16
C LYS A 139 1.27 -5.79 -13.74
N THR A 140 1.37 -5.50 -12.44
CA THR A 140 1.43 -4.13 -11.91
C THR A 140 2.61 -3.33 -12.48
N VAL A 141 3.75 -3.99 -12.73
CA VAL A 141 4.95 -3.35 -13.32
C VAL A 141 5.00 -3.43 -14.85
N GLY A 142 3.89 -3.78 -15.51
CA GLY A 142 3.74 -3.75 -16.97
C GLY A 142 4.08 -5.05 -17.70
N ALA A 143 4.31 -6.16 -17.00
CA ALA A 143 4.57 -7.44 -17.66
C ALA A 143 3.32 -7.94 -18.42
N SER A 144 3.55 -8.38 -19.65
CA SER A 144 2.52 -9.03 -20.47
C SER A 144 2.75 -10.54 -20.50
N PHE A 145 1.67 -11.29 -20.26
CA PHE A 145 1.63 -12.74 -20.36
C PHE A 145 0.53 -13.03 -21.38
N GLU A 146 0.85 -13.87 -22.36
CA GLU A 146 -0.11 -14.40 -23.34
C GLU A 146 -1.12 -15.34 -22.66
#